data_AF-C1A724-F1
#
_entry.id   AF-C1A724-F1
#
_cell.length_a   1.000
_cell.length_b   1.000
_cell.length_c   1.000
_cell.angle_alpha   90.00
_cell.angle_beta   90.00
_cell.angle_gamma   90.00
#
_symmetry.space_group_name_H-M   'P 1'
#
loop_
_entity.id
_entity.type
_entity.pdbx_description
1 polymer ?
#
loop_
_entity_poly.entity_id
_entity_poly.type
_entity_poly.pdbx_seq_one_letter_code
_entity_poly.pdbx_strand_id
1 'polypeptide(L)'
;MHAAPENDAPTAERRPTRLAAARVWAIQAVAVVVVLMVLVPVVAIGTSRPTRTFDLDRIGARLAALDSLRSLGADTPPLDIDGPPSASTGMPPAAGTSRQTLTNALQQLGAAQPILPSRRRGINPGARPWNALAPDAGMFSGMRSAQYRGPNPSMIVARAREGFTNAELSYLGAMAQAPLWNDFEQLAHLSPAIGLMQPVVPSGDSARVPLPPLVAFGDARQLAIASIYRAAWSLAMHDSLAAERTLRRTLMVGFAIIDVGTGAMDALAGATLVDMARDGLQQLRAPDSPAASMNRTSLARPRMAFIESMMNQSAETPTRQLRRELTDAVSDSTLPRVLRLQALQSLVLTTCDEVRTSFFGANADMRATVHAARQTLTQTPADHVFFDAIDASLTQGPATPLVTTPAGPAAVTTTDKAWSAVADVVAWVTRTPRIARCTRRALQTR
;
A
#
# COMPACT_ATOMS: atom_id res chain seq x y z
N MET A 1 13.47 -73.65 -71.00
CA MET A 1 12.31 -72.77 -71.23
C MET A 1 11.34 -72.90 -70.06
N HIS A 2 11.43 -72.01 -69.08
CA HIS A 2 10.31 -71.26 -68.51
C HIS A 2 10.87 -70.31 -67.46
N ALA A 3 10.34 -69.09 -67.50
CA ALA A 3 10.98 -67.85 -67.10
C ALA A 3 10.84 -67.60 -65.60
N ALA A 4 11.88 -67.00 -65.02
CA ALA A 4 11.88 -66.45 -63.68
C ALA A 4 11.18 -65.08 -63.71
N PRO A 5 10.13 -64.85 -62.89
CA PRO A 5 9.57 -63.52 -62.68
C PRO A 5 10.43 -62.74 -61.69
N GLU A 6 11.09 -61.71 -62.22
CA GLU A 6 11.80 -60.65 -61.53
C GLU A 6 10.78 -59.68 -60.92
N ASN A 7 10.67 -59.66 -59.59
CA ASN A 7 9.82 -58.72 -58.86
C ASN A 7 10.67 -57.53 -58.39
N ASP A 8 10.57 -56.44 -59.13
CA ASP A 8 11.10 -55.12 -58.77
C ASP A 8 10.45 -54.59 -57.49
N ALA A 9 11.26 -54.44 -56.44
CA ALA A 9 10.89 -53.73 -55.23
C ALA A 9 11.09 -52.22 -55.44
N PRO A 10 10.06 -51.36 -55.28
CA PRO A 10 10.24 -49.92 -55.35
C PRO A 10 11.00 -49.44 -54.09
N THR A 11 12.21 -48.92 -54.29
CA THR A 11 12.96 -48.17 -53.29
C THR A 11 12.20 -46.89 -52.93
N ALA A 12 11.41 -46.95 -51.86
CA ALA A 12 10.79 -45.79 -51.24
C ALA A 12 11.87 -44.88 -50.63
N GLU A 13 12.14 -43.78 -51.31
CA GLU A 13 13.05 -42.71 -50.92
C GLU A 13 12.61 -42.11 -49.57
N ARG A 14 13.21 -42.59 -48.47
CA ARG A 14 13.01 -42.05 -47.12
C ARG A 14 13.53 -40.62 -47.04
N ARG A 15 12.63 -39.63 -47.14
CA ARG A 15 12.86 -38.26 -46.65
C ARG A 15 12.23 -38.02 -45.27
N PRO A 16 12.92 -38.32 -44.14
CA PRO A 16 12.56 -37.75 -42.84
C PRO A 16 13.71 -36.98 -42.15
N THR A 17 14.78 -36.60 -42.84
CA THR A 17 15.97 -36.01 -42.18
C THR A 17 15.84 -34.52 -41.87
N ARG A 18 15.03 -33.76 -42.62
CA ARG A 18 14.89 -32.30 -42.40
C ARG A 18 14.07 -31.94 -41.16
N LEU A 19 13.04 -32.73 -40.82
CA LEU A 19 12.21 -32.53 -39.63
C LEU A 19 12.93 -32.93 -38.33
N ALA A 20 13.78 -33.96 -38.38
CA ALA A 20 14.61 -34.36 -37.25
C ALA A 20 15.72 -33.32 -36.98
N ALA A 21 16.38 -32.83 -38.02
CA ALA A 21 17.41 -31.79 -37.90
C ALA A 21 16.85 -30.48 -37.33
N ALA A 22 15.65 -30.07 -37.75
CA ALA A 22 14.98 -28.87 -37.23
C ALA A 22 14.64 -29.00 -35.74
N ARG A 23 14.21 -30.19 -35.27
CA ARG A 23 13.93 -30.45 -33.86
C ARG A 23 15.20 -30.42 -33.01
N VAL A 24 16.31 -30.99 -33.48
CA VAL A 24 17.59 -30.97 -32.76
C VAL A 24 18.13 -29.54 -32.64
N TRP A 25 18.06 -28.74 -33.70
CA TRP A 25 18.45 -27.33 -33.66
C TRP A 25 17.56 -26.51 -32.71
N ALA A 26 16.24 -26.75 -32.69
CA ALA A 26 15.34 -26.10 -31.75
C ALA A 26 15.68 -26.46 -30.29
N ILE A 27 15.97 -27.74 -30.01
CA ILE A 27 16.36 -28.19 -28.66
C ILE A 27 17.71 -27.58 -28.24
N GLN A 28 18.70 -27.51 -29.14
CA GLN A 28 19.98 -26.89 -28.82
C GLN A 28 19.90 -25.37 -28.65
N ALA A 29 19.10 -24.68 -29.47
CA ALA A 29 18.84 -23.26 -29.28
C ALA A 29 18.16 -22.99 -27.93
N VAL A 30 17.18 -23.82 -27.54
CA VAL A 30 16.55 -23.75 -26.22
C VAL A 30 17.57 -24.03 -25.11
N ALA A 31 18.43 -25.03 -25.26
CA ALA A 31 19.47 -25.34 -24.27
C ALA A 31 20.47 -24.18 -24.11
N VAL A 32 20.90 -23.55 -25.20
CA VAL A 32 21.81 -22.39 -25.16
C VAL A 32 21.13 -21.17 -24.52
N VAL A 33 19.87 -20.91 -24.87
CA VAL A 33 19.08 -19.83 -24.23
C VAL A 33 18.88 -20.11 -22.75
N VAL A 34 18.63 -21.36 -22.34
CA VAL A 34 18.51 -21.76 -20.93
C VAL A 34 19.83 -21.58 -20.20
N VAL A 35 20.96 -21.99 -20.80
CA VAL A 35 22.30 -21.81 -20.22
C VAL A 35 22.66 -20.34 -20.06
N LEU A 36 22.36 -19.50 -21.06
CA LEU A 36 22.53 -18.04 -21.00
C LEU A 36 21.59 -17.40 -19.96
N MET A 37 20.36 -17.89 -19.84
CA MET A 37 19.40 -17.44 -18.83
C MET A 37 19.80 -17.83 -17.41
N VAL A 38 20.57 -18.91 -17.20
CA VAL A 38 20.99 -19.35 -15.86
C VAL A 38 22.29 -18.67 -15.44
N LEU A 39 23.26 -18.53 -16.35
CA LEU A 39 24.58 -17.99 -16.00
C LEU A 39 24.60 -16.48 -15.80
N VAL A 40 23.83 -15.70 -16.57
CA VAL A 40 23.92 -14.24 -16.55
C VAL A 40 23.22 -13.57 -15.34
N PRO A 41 22.05 -14.03 -14.85
CA PRO A 41 21.47 -13.46 -13.63
C PRO A 41 22.31 -13.75 -12.39
N VAL A 42 22.97 -14.91 -12.32
CA VAL A 42 23.86 -15.28 -11.21
C VAL A 42 25.04 -14.30 -11.08
N VAL A 43 25.54 -13.78 -12.21
CA VAL A 43 26.62 -12.78 -12.22
C VAL A 43 26.09 -11.37 -11.90
N ALA A 44 24.89 -11.01 -12.35
CA ALA A 44 24.34 -9.67 -12.17
C ALA A 44 23.74 -9.39 -10.78
N ILE A 45 23.38 -10.43 -10.01
CA ILE A 45 22.86 -10.28 -8.63
C ILE A 45 23.97 -9.93 -7.62
N GLY A 46 25.24 -10.06 -8.00
CA GLY A 46 26.38 -9.86 -7.08
C GLY A 46 26.80 -8.42 -6.78
N THR A 47 26.29 -7.37 -7.46
CA THR A 47 26.98 -6.06 -7.46
C THR A 47 26.17 -4.77 -7.28
N SER A 48 24.84 -4.78 -7.02
CA SER A 48 24.08 -3.51 -6.90
C SER A 48 23.71 -3.14 -5.45
N ARG A 49 24.12 -1.94 -5.01
CA ARG A 49 23.65 -1.28 -3.78
C ARG A 49 22.77 -0.07 -4.13
N PRO A 50 21.56 0.10 -3.54
CA PRO A 50 20.71 1.24 -3.83
C PRO A 50 20.84 2.38 -2.79
N THR A 51 20.94 3.61 -3.28
CA THR A 51 20.74 4.86 -2.51
C THR A 51 19.40 5.48 -2.87
N ARG A 52 18.58 5.86 -1.87
CA ARG A 52 17.28 6.55 -2.07
C ARG A 52 17.28 7.95 -1.45
N THR A 53 16.79 8.94 -2.20
CA THR A 53 16.43 10.28 -1.71
C THR A 53 14.96 10.59 -2.03
N PHE A 54 14.30 11.35 -1.14
CA PHE A 54 12.87 11.68 -1.13
C PHE A 54 12.59 13.04 -1.82
N ASP A 55 11.45 13.18 -2.50
CA ASP A 55 11.06 14.38 -3.26
C ASP A 55 9.60 14.80 -2.94
N LEU A 56 9.40 16.09 -2.64
CA LEU A 56 8.18 16.69 -2.06
C LEU A 56 7.20 17.21 -3.13
N ASP A 57 7.63 17.48 -4.37
CA ASP A 57 6.77 18.04 -5.42
C ASP A 57 5.68 17.05 -5.90
N ARG A 58 5.89 15.75 -5.65
CA ARG A 58 4.94 14.68 -6.00
C ARG A 58 3.67 14.65 -5.14
N ILE A 59 3.66 15.32 -3.99
CA ILE A 59 2.53 15.32 -3.06
C ILE A 59 1.41 16.24 -3.58
N GLY A 60 1.76 17.39 -4.17
CA GLY A 60 0.79 18.35 -4.71
C GLY A 60 -0.06 17.80 -5.86
N ALA A 61 0.54 16.98 -6.74
CA ALA A 61 -0.16 16.40 -7.89
C ALA A 61 -1.21 15.33 -7.50
N ARG A 62 -1.05 14.67 -6.35
CA ARG A 62 -1.93 13.58 -5.90
C ARG A 62 -3.20 14.06 -5.21
N LEU A 63 -3.12 15.18 -4.50
CA LEU A 63 -4.28 15.79 -3.84
C LEU A 63 -5.31 16.34 -4.86
N ALA A 64 -4.84 16.81 -6.02
CA ALA A 64 -5.73 17.28 -7.10
C ALA A 64 -6.59 16.16 -7.72
N ALA A 65 -6.10 14.92 -7.75
CA ALA A 65 -6.82 13.78 -8.33
C ALA A 65 -7.96 13.25 -7.44
N LEU A 66 -7.93 13.51 -6.13
CA LEU A 66 -8.93 13.06 -5.17
C LEU A 66 -10.20 13.90 -5.20
N ASP A 67 -10.07 15.20 -5.48
CA ASP A 67 -11.21 16.12 -5.52
C ASP A 67 -12.14 15.83 -6.72
N SER A 68 -11.57 15.31 -7.82
CA SER A 68 -12.31 14.85 -9.00
C SER A 68 -13.15 13.58 -8.78
N LEU A 69 -12.78 12.73 -7.82
CA LEU A 69 -13.57 11.53 -7.48
C LEU A 69 -14.79 11.88 -6.61
N ARG A 70 -14.71 12.94 -5.80
CA ARG A 70 -15.82 13.44 -4.98
C ARG A 70 -16.98 13.99 -5.80
N SER A 71 -16.72 14.63 -6.94
CA SER A 71 -17.78 15.19 -7.78
C SER A 71 -18.64 14.14 -8.48
N LEU A 72 -18.14 12.92 -8.67
CA LEU A 72 -18.87 11.83 -9.32
C LEU A 72 -19.84 11.09 -8.38
N GLY A 73 -19.68 11.22 -7.06
CA GLY A 73 -20.55 10.60 -6.06
C GLY A 73 -21.68 11.50 -5.53
N ALA A 74 -21.72 12.78 -5.94
CA ALA A 74 -22.67 13.76 -5.40
C ALA A 74 -24.05 13.76 -6.08
N ASP A 75 -24.21 13.07 -7.21
CA ASP A 75 -25.47 13.00 -7.98
C ASP A 75 -26.27 11.69 -7.74
N THR A 76 -25.83 10.84 -6.82
CA THR A 76 -26.61 9.66 -6.40
C THR A 76 -27.61 10.05 -5.30
N PRO A 77 -28.94 9.89 -5.53
CA PRO A 77 -29.93 10.16 -4.50
C PRO A 77 -29.73 9.22 -3.29
N PRO A 78 -30.06 9.68 -2.07
CA PRO A 78 -29.91 8.88 -0.87
C PRO A 78 -30.74 7.59 -0.98
N LEU A 79 -30.11 6.45 -0.67
CA LEU A 79 -30.81 5.17 -0.53
C LEU A 79 -31.73 5.26 0.69
N ASP A 80 -33.02 5.02 0.48
CA ASP A 80 -34.03 4.93 1.53
C ASP A 80 -33.87 3.57 2.25
N ILE A 81 -33.44 3.60 3.51
CA ILE A 81 -33.02 2.40 4.28
C ILE A 81 -34.19 1.80 5.11
N ASP A 82 -35.35 2.47 5.17
CA ASP A 82 -36.43 2.09 6.09
C ASP A 82 -37.56 1.23 5.47
N GLY A 83 -37.31 0.58 4.32
CA GLY A 83 -38.26 -0.36 3.72
C GLY A 83 -38.14 -1.80 4.27
N PRO A 84 -39.24 -2.47 4.67
CA PRO A 84 -39.17 -3.84 5.19
C PRO A 84 -38.70 -4.85 4.13
N PRO A 85 -38.01 -5.93 4.54
CA PRO A 85 -37.36 -6.87 3.63
C PRO A 85 -38.40 -7.71 2.88
N SER A 86 -38.71 -7.32 1.65
CA SER A 86 -39.45 -8.17 0.73
C SER A 86 -38.48 -9.12 0.03
N ALA A 87 -38.61 -10.41 0.35
CA ALA A 87 -37.91 -11.48 -0.34
C ALA A 87 -38.46 -11.67 -1.76
N SER A 88 -37.65 -11.41 -2.79
CA SER A 88 -37.55 -12.22 -4.02
C SER A 88 -36.61 -11.58 -5.05
N THR A 89 -35.65 -12.38 -5.49
CA THR A 89 -35.27 -12.63 -6.89
C THR A 89 -35.33 -11.45 -7.88
N GLY A 90 -34.18 -10.86 -8.18
CA GLY A 90 -33.98 -9.98 -9.34
C GLY A 90 -33.18 -8.73 -8.98
N MET A 91 -31.86 -8.77 -9.22
CA MET A 91 -31.02 -7.57 -9.14
C MET A 91 -31.56 -6.56 -10.18
N PRO A 92 -32.01 -5.36 -9.79
CA PRO A 92 -32.59 -4.42 -10.75
C PRO A 92 -31.52 -3.93 -11.74
N PRO A 93 -31.85 -3.75 -13.03
CA PRO A 93 -30.92 -3.30 -14.06
C PRO A 93 -30.32 -1.89 -13.80
N ALA A 94 -30.82 -1.16 -12.80
CA ALA A 94 -30.31 0.13 -12.35
C ALA A 94 -28.96 0.06 -11.61
N ALA A 95 -28.65 -1.06 -10.93
CA ALA A 95 -27.34 -1.24 -10.27
C ALA A 95 -26.23 -1.64 -11.27
N GLY A 96 -26.61 -2.26 -12.39
CA GLY A 96 -25.70 -2.55 -13.50
C GLY A 96 -25.29 -1.30 -14.26
N THR A 97 -26.23 -0.37 -14.49
CA THR A 97 -25.95 0.87 -15.21
C THR A 97 -25.07 1.83 -14.42
N SER A 98 -25.30 2.05 -13.11
CA SER A 98 -24.42 2.92 -12.29
C SER A 98 -22.98 2.40 -12.19
N ARG A 99 -22.82 1.07 -12.11
CA ARG A 99 -21.52 0.39 -12.09
C ARG A 99 -20.79 0.48 -13.42
N GLN A 100 -21.53 0.41 -14.54
CA GLN A 100 -20.97 0.54 -15.88
C GLN A 100 -20.62 2.01 -16.21
N THR A 101 -21.40 2.98 -15.72
CA THR A 101 -21.09 4.41 -15.83
C THR A 101 -19.85 4.80 -15.03
N LEU A 102 -19.68 4.28 -13.81
CA LEU A 102 -18.47 4.50 -13.00
C LEU A 102 -17.23 3.85 -13.63
N THR A 103 -17.38 2.66 -14.20
CA THR A 103 -16.29 1.94 -14.88
C THR A 103 -15.86 2.67 -16.16
N ASN A 104 -16.82 3.18 -16.94
CA ASN A 104 -16.56 3.98 -18.13
C ASN A 104 -15.92 5.34 -17.78
N ALA A 105 -16.34 5.98 -16.68
CA ALA A 105 -15.76 7.23 -16.19
C ALA A 105 -14.30 7.04 -15.74
N LEU A 106 -13.99 5.95 -15.04
CA LEU A 106 -12.62 5.61 -14.62
C LEU A 106 -11.72 5.20 -15.79
N GLN A 107 -12.27 4.56 -16.84
CA GLN A 107 -11.54 4.27 -18.09
C GLN A 107 -11.26 5.54 -18.92
N GLN A 108 -12.21 6.48 -18.99
CA GLN A 108 -12.01 7.77 -19.68
C GLN A 108 -10.97 8.66 -18.96
N LEU A 109 -10.92 8.62 -17.62
CA LEU A 109 -9.89 9.28 -16.81
C LEU A 109 -8.48 8.65 -16.97
N GLY A 110 -8.40 7.41 -17.46
CA GLY A 110 -7.13 6.75 -17.80
C GLY A 110 -6.65 7.00 -19.24
N ALA A 111 -7.53 7.41 -20.15
CA ALA A 111 -7.24 7.50 -21.59
C ALA A 111 -7.05 8.94 -22.12
N ALA A 112 -7.53 9.95 -21.41
CA ALA A 112 -7.25 11.34 -21.70
C ALA A 112 -6.56 11.96 -20.48
N GLN A 113 -5.44 12.65 -20.68
CA GLN A 113 -5.10 13.78 -19.82
C GLN A 113 -5.92 14.95 -20.34
N PRO A 114 -6.96 15.45 -19.64
CA PRO A 114 -7.52 16.73 -19.98
C PRO A 114 -7.05 17.74 -18.93
N ILE A 115 -6.39 18.78 -19.42
CA ILE A 115 -6.37 20.08 -18.77
C ILE A 115 -7.85 20.48 -18.61
N LEU A 116 -8.41 20.33 -17.41
CA LEU A 116 -9.77 20.79 -17.09
C LEU A 116 -9.76 21.65 -15.82
N PRO A 117 -10.60 22.70 -15.78
CA PRO A 117 -10.47 23.81 -14.85
C PRO A 117 -11.02 23.45 -13.47
N SER A 118 -10.21 23.64 -12.44
CA SER A 118 -10.53 23.39 -11.05
C SER A 118 -11.72 24.22 -10.57
N ARG A 119 -12.90 23.60 -10.45
CA ARG A 119 -14.06 24.20 -9.77
C ARG A 119 -13.88 24.02 -8.26
N ARG A 120 -13.06 24.88 -7.65
CA ARG A 120 -12.83 24.99 -6.20
C ARG A 120 -14.15 25.20 -5.48
N ARG A 121 -14.73 24.15 -4.90
CA ARG A 121 -15.79 24.30 -3.90
C ARG A 121 -15.11 24.57 -2.55
N GLY A 122 -14.79 25.83 -2.30
CA GLY A 122 -14.67 26.37 -0.95
C GLY A 122 -13.45 26.01 -0.08
N ILE A 123 -12.31 25.55 -0.63
CA ILE A 123 -11.04 25.74 0.11
C ILE A 123 -10.78 27.24 0.07
N ASN A 124 -11.05 27.91 1.18
CA ASN A 124 -10.87 29.35 1.34
C ASN A 124 -9.44 29.70 0.88
N PRO A 125 -9.25 30.37 -0.27
CA PRO A 125 -7.94 30.54 -0.89
C PRO A 125 -6.97 31.39 -0.05
N GLY A 126 -7.46 32.05 1.00
CA GLY A 126 -6.66 32.76 2.00
C GLY A 126 -6.30 31.97 3.26
N ALA A 127 -6.84 30.76 3.45
CA ALA A 127 -6.45 29.93 4.59
C ALA A 127 -5.03 29.40 4.36
N ARG A 128 -4.04 30.02 5.00
CA ARG A 128 -2.69 29.45 5.09
C ARG A 128 -2.84 28.00 5.54
N PRO A 129 -2.16 27.04 4.90
CA PRO A 129 -2.20 25.68 5.39
C PRO A 129 -1.68 25.74 6.84
N TRP A 130 -2.37 25.08 7.75
CA TRP A 130 -2.09 25.13 9.18
C TRP A 130 -0.63 24.79 9.51
N ASN A 131 0.03 24.00 8.66
CA ASN A 131 1.45 23.67 8.77
C ASN A 131 2.42 24.81 8.35
N ALA A 132 1.92 25.90 7.76
CA ALA A 132 2.68 27.12 7.47
C ALA A 132 2.67 28.12 8.64
N LEU A 133 1.90 27.87 9.70
CA LEU A 133 1.94 28.68 10.92
C LEU A 133 3.20 28.32 11.73
N ALA A 134 4.19 29.20 11.70
CA ALA A 134 5.38 29.12 12.54
C ALA A 134 5.18 29.99 13.80
N PRO A 135 5.47 29.49 15.01
CA PRO A 135 5.46 30.32 16.20
C PRO A 135 6.66 31.27 16.20
N ASP A 136 6.46 32.47 16.74
CA ASP A 136 7.53 33.48 16.87
C ASP A 136 8.69 32.96 17.73
N ALA A 137 9.88 33.55 17.56
CA ALA A 137 11.11 33.07 18.18
C ALA A 137 11.02 32.91 19.72
N GLY A 138 10.30 33.81 20.38
CA GLY A 138 10.12 33.84 21.84
C GLY A 138 8.93 33.02 22.36
N MET A 139 8.05 32.50 21.51
CA MET A 139 6.93 31.66 21.96
C MET A 139 7.41 30.27 22.36
N PHE A 140 6.76 29.68 23.37
CA PHE A 140 7.01 28.33 23.85
C PHE A 140 8.48 28.10 24.28
N SER A 141 9.10 29.12 24.91
CA SER A 141 10.46 29.04 25.42
C SER A 141 10.62 27.82 26.36
N GLY A 142 11.61 26.95 26.08
CA GLY A 142 11.83 25.71 26.83
C GLY A 142 11.02 24.50 26.33
N MET A 143 10.08 24.69 25.40
CA MET A 143 9.31 23.59 24.79
C MET A 143 9.58 23.41 23.31
N ARG A 144 10.58 24.06 22.71
CA ARG A 144 10.88 23.87 21.28
C ARG A 144 11.74 22.62 21.09
N SER A 145 11.40 21.80 20.10
CA SER A 145 12.22 20.66 19.68
C SER A 145 13.19 21.08 18.58
N ALA A 146 14.42 20.56 18.59
CA ALA A 146 15.35 20.75 17.49
C ALA A 146 14.86 20.10 16.19
N GLN A 147 14.00 19.08 16.28
CA GLN A 147 13.53 18.30 15.13
C GLN A 147 12.24 18.85 14.49
N TYR A 148 11.53 19.77 15.17
CA TYR A 148 10.23 20.27 14.71
C TYR A 148 10.08 21.76 15.00
N ARG A 149 9.65 22.54 14.00
CA ARG A 149 9.50 24.01 14.07
C ARG A 149 8.23 24.47 14.82
N GLY A 150 7.94 23.86 15.97
CA GLY A 150 6.81 24.21 16.83
C GLY A 150 6.97 23.71 18.26
N PRO A 151 5.97 23.91 19.13
CA PRO A 151 6.04 23.44 20.51
C PRO A 151 6.05 21.91 20.60
N ASN A 152 6.77 21.37 21.56
CA ASN A 152 6.95 19.93 21.71
C ASN A 152 5.60 19.28 22.10
N PRO A 153 5.03 18.40 21.25
CA PRO A 153 3.74 17.76 21.52
C PRO A 153 3.76 16.88 22.80
N SER A 154 4.93 16.42 23.24
CA SER A 154 5.06 15.60 24.45
C SER A 154 4.92 16.38 25.77
N MET A 155 4.87 17.72 25.72
CA MET A 155 4.80 18.56 26.93
C MET A 155 3.66 19.58 26.91
N ILE A 156 3.10 19.88 25.74
CA ILE A 156 2.20 21.02 25.56
C ILE A 156 0.85 20.87 26.28
N VAL A 157 0.32 19.64 26.41
CA VAL A 157 -0.94 19.42 27.13
C VAL A 157 -0.74 19.58 28.63
N ALA A 158 0.41 19.15 29.16
CA ALA A 158 0.75 19.40 30.56
C ALA A 158 0.90 20.91 30.83
N ARG A 159 1.64 21.62 29.96
CA ARG A 159 1.85 23.07 30.06
C ARG A 159 0.55 23.87 30.04
N ALA A 160 -0.47 23.43 29.30
CA ALA A 160 -1.74 24.15 29.20
C ALA A 160 -2.39 24.43 30.56
N ARG A 161 -2.10 23.63 31.60
CA ARG A 161 -2.59 23.87 32.97
C ARG A 161 -1.92 25.04 33.68
N GLU A 162 -0.65 25.28 33.36
CA GLU A 162 0.13 26.38 33.92
C GLU A 162 -0.15 27.72 33.22
N GLY A 163 -0.99 27.68 32.17
CA GLY A 163 -1.34 28.84 31.36
C GLY A 163 -0.35 29.09 30.22
N PHE A 164 -0.88 29.68 29.17
CA PHE A 164 -0.14 30.17 28.01
C PHE A 164 -0.20 31.68 27.97
N THR A 165 0.82 32.31 27.40
CA THR A 165 0.76 33.75 27.06
C THR A 165 -0.32 33.99 26.00
N ASN A 166 -0.80 35.24 25.88
CA ASN A 166 -1.80 35.59 24.86
C ASN A 166 -1.33 35.27 23.43
N ALA A 167 -0.04 35.44 23.16
CA ALA A 167 0.57 35.16 21.86
C ALA A 167 0.57 33.64 21.57
N GLU A 168 0.93 32.81 22.55
CA GLU A 168 0.86 31.35 22.47
C GLU A 168 -0.58 30.84 22.33
N LEU A 169 -1.54 31.41 23.08
CA LEU A 169 -2.96 31.07 22.96
C LEU A 169 -3.51 31.42 21.58
N SER A 170 -3.12 32.57 21.01
CA SER A 170 -3.52 32.97 19.67
C SER A 170 -2.99 31.99 18.61
N TYR A 171 -1.72 31.58 18.72
CA TYR A 171 -1.12 30.56 17.85
C TYR A 171 -1.87 29.22 17.94
N LEU A 172 -2.10 28.72 19.16
CA LEU A 172 -2.81 27.45 19.37
C LEU A 172 -4.27 27.55 18.93
N GLY A 173 -4.92 28.69 19.11
CA GLY A 173 -6.28 28.95 18.65
C GLY A 173 -6.40 28.90 17.14
N ALA A 174 -5.45 29.49 16.40
CA ALA A 174 -5.40 29.40 14.94
C ALA A 174 -5.28 27.95 14.44
N MET A 175 -4.48 27.13 15.13
CA MET A 175 -4.35 25.70 14.84
C MET A 175 -5.61 24.91 15.20
N ALA A 176 -6.20 25.19 16.36
CA ALA A 176 -7.40 24.52 16.86
C ALA A 176 -8.66 24.80 16.03
N GLN A 177 -8.70 25.94 15.34
CA GLN A 177 -9.82 26.39 14.51
C GLN A 177 -9.58 26.15 13.01
N ALA A 178 -8.49 25.46 12.64
CA ALA A 178 -8.18 25.18 11.25
C ALA A 178 -9.32 24.37 10.57
N PRO A 179 -9.70 24.70 9.31
CA PRO A 179 -10.79 24.01 8.61
C PRO A 179 -10.62 22.49 8.45
N LEU A 180 -9.36 22.00 8.50
CA LEU A 180 -9.02 20.57 8.40
C LEU A 180 -9.80 19.71 9.39
N TRP A 181 -10.20 20.28 10.53
CA TRP A 181 -10.87 19.57 11.59
C TRP A 181 -12.25 19.08 11.18
N ASN A 182 -12.92 19.75 10.24
CA ASN A 182 -14.19 19.28 9.72
C ASN A 182 -14.02 17.97 8.93
N ASP A 183 -12.99 17.92 8.08
CA ASP A 183 -12.64 16.70 7.33
C ASP A 183 -12.19 15.58 8.27
N PHE A 184 -11.39 15.92 9.29
CA PHE A 184 -10.93 14.95 10.28
C PHE A 184 -12.08 14.38 11.12
N GLU A 185 -13.01 15.23 11.53
CA GLU A 185 -14.20 14.78 12.27
C GLU A 185 -15.05 13.89 11.39
N GLN A 186 -15.26 14.23 10.12
CA GLN A 186 -15.95 13.35 9.18
C GLN A 186 -15.25 11.99 9.04
N LEU A 187 -13.92 11.98 8.89
CA LEU A 187 -13.13 10.75 8.83
C LEU A 187 -13.27 9.90 10.11
N ALA A 188 -13.24 10.53 11.28
CA ALA A 188 -13.42 9.84 12.56
C ALA A 188 -14.79 9.16 12.66
N HIS A 189 -15.86 9.79 12.17
CA HIS A 189 -17.20 9.19 12.15
C HIS A 189 -17.33 8.08 11.10
N LEU A 190 -16.66 8.23 9.96
CA LEU A 190 -16.65 7.23 8.89
C LEU A 190 -15.71 6.05 9.18
N SER A 191 -14.85 6.13 10.20
CA SER A 191 -13.87 5.10 10.55
C SER A 191 -14.38 3.66 10.53
N PRO A 192 -15.59 3.32 11.04
CA PRO A 192 -16.10 1.96 10.99
C PRO A 192 -16.45 1.48 9.58
N ALA A 193 -16.69 2.42 8.65
CA ALA A 193 -17.14 2.17 7.28
C ALA A 193 -16.02 2.28 6.23
N ILE A 194 -14.80 2.75 6.57
CA ILE A 194 -13.72 2.95 5.59
C ILE A 194 -13.35 1.63 4.91
N GLY A 195 -13.41 0.50 5.62
CA GLY A 195 -13.16 -0.83 5.04
C GLY A 195 -14.14 -1.21 3.92
N LEU A 196 -15.35 -0.62 3.89
CA LEU A 196 -16.38 -0.91 2.89
C LEU A 196 -16.23 -0.08 1.60
N MET A 197 -15.40 0.98 1.63
CA MET A 197 -15.25 1.91 0.51
C MET A 197 -14.09 1.58 -0.42
N GLN A 198 -13.38 0.46 -0.21
CA GLN A 198 -12.35 0.05 -1.16
C GLN A 198 -13.01 -0.34 -2.50
N PRO A 199 -12.69 0.36 -3.60
CA PRO A 199 -13.30 0.07 -4.88
C PRO A 199 -13.00 -1.37 -5.27
N VAL A 200 -14.04 -2.17 -5.51
CA VAL A 200 -13.92 -3.50 -6.11
C VAL A 200 -13.37 -3.29 -7.52
N VAL A 201 -12.08 -3.56 -7.68
CA VAL A 201 -11.37 -3.38 -8.94
C VAL A 201 -11.85 -4.47 -9.90
N PRO A 202 -12.33 -4.13 -11.10
CA PRO A 202 -12.72 -5.14 -12.07
C PRO A 202 -11.50 -6.01 -12.41
N SER A 203 -11.67 -7.33 -12.37
CA SER A 203 -10.63 -8.31 -12.66
C SER A 203 -10.32 -8.36 -14.16
N GLY A 204 -9.46 -7.45 -14.63
CA GLY A 204 -8.83 -7.52 -15.95
C GLY A 204 -7.32 -7.38 -15.82
N ASP A 205 -6.56 -7.95 -16.76
CA ASP A 205 -5.08 -7.91 -16.76
C ASP A 205 -4.49 -6.48 -16.76
N SER A 206 -5.31 -5.48 -17.11
CA SER A 206 -4.97 -4.06 -17.11
C SER A 206 -5.55 -3.27 -15.93
N ALA A 207 -6.29 -3.91 -15.03
CA ALA A 207 -6.96 -3.23 -13.94
C ALA A 207 -5.95 -2.86 -12.86
N ARG A 208 -5.67 -1.56 -12.78
CA ARG A 208 -4.86 -1.01 -11.69
C ARG A 208 -5.77 -0.93 -10.47
N VAL A 209 -5.32 -1.48 -9.35
CA VAL A 209 -6.00 -1.23 -8.08
C VAL A 209 -5.81 0.25 -7.76
N PRO A 210 -6.88 1.06 -7.72
CA PRO A 210 -6.78 2.40 -7.17
C PRO A 210 -6.39 2.21 -5.72
N LEU A 211 -5.14 2.51 -5.36
CA LEU A 211 -4.79 2.55 -3.96
C LEU A 211 -5.69 3.62 -3.33
N PRO A 212 -6.35 3.34 -2.19
CA PRO A 212 -6.95 4.41 -1.42
C PRO A 212 -5.87 5.46 -1.18
N PRO A 213 -6.22 6.75 -1.12
CA PRO A 213 -5.23 7.78 -0.84
C PRO A 213 -4.50 7.46 0.46
N LEU A 214 -3.27 6.95 0.33
CA LEU A 214 -2.40 6.65 1.46
C LEU A 214 -2.19 7.97 2.18
N VAL A 215 -2.52 8.01 3.48
CA VAL A 215 -2.15 9.15 4.30
C VAL A 215 -0.63 9.12 4.37
N ALA A 216 0.02 10.10 3.75
CA ALA A 216 1.47 10.16 3.81
C ALA A 216 1.87 10.24 5.29
N PHE A 217 2.87 9.44 5.69
CA PHE A 217 3.32 9.40 7.08
C PHE A 217 3.61 10.79 7.65
N GLY A 218 4.21 11.68 6.85
CA GLY A 218 4.46 13.07 7.23
C GLY A 218 3.18 13.82 7.59
N ASP A 219 2.11 13.64 6.81
CA ASP A 219 0.82 14.29 7.03
C ASP A 219 0.14 13.75 8.29
N ALA A 220 0.16 12.43 8.49
CA ALA A 220 -0.38 11.79 9.70
C ALA A 220 0.34 12.29 10.96
N ARG A 221 1.68 12.40 10.92
CA ARG A 221 2.47 12.95 12.02
C ARG A 221 2.11 14.40 12.30
N GLN A 222 2.01 15.24 11.27
CA GLN A 222 1.64 16.64 11.47
C GLN A 222 0.22 16.73 12.05
N LEU A 223 -0.72 15.91 11.57
CA LEU A 223 -2.11 15.88 12.02
C LEU A 223 -2.21 15.49 13.50
N ALA A 224 -1.41 14.50 13.92
CA ALA A 224 -1.27 14.11 15.32
C ALA A 224 -0.74 15.26 16.19
N ILE A 225 0.26 16.01 15.70
CA ILE A 225 0.77 17.20 16.39
C ILE A 225 -0.33 18.26 16.51
N ALA A 226 -1.04 18.54 15.42
CA ALA A 226 -2.11 19.53 15.41
C ALA A 226 -3.26 19.16 16.37
N SER A 227 -3.57 17.87 16.52
CA SER A 227 -4.66 17.44 17.39
C SER A 227 -4.29 17.56 18.86
N ILE A 228 -3.02 17.32 19.20
CA ILE A 228 -2.46 17.62 20.53
C ILE A 228 -2.55 19.12 20.81
N TYR A 229 -2.23 19.98 19.84
CA TYR A 229 -2.33 21.43 20.02
C TYR A 229 -3.77 21.89 20.21
N ARG A 230 -4.72 21.33 19.45
CA ARG A 230 -6.15 21.57 19.65
C ARG A 230 -6.60 21.15 21.05
N ALA A 231 -6.13 20.00 21.54
CA ALA A 231 -6.42 19.55 22.90
C ALA A 231 -5.81 20.46 23.98
N ALA A 232 -4.57 20.91 23.80
CA ALA A 232 -3.92 21.85 24.71
C ALA A 232 -4.65 23.20 24.74
N TRP A 233 -5.10 23.70 23.58
CA TRP A 233 -5.93 24.91 23.49
C TRP A 233 -7.26 24.76 24.22
N SER A 234 -8.01 23.67 23.99
CA SER A 234 -9.27 23.40 24.69
C SER A 234 -9.06 23.33 26.21
N LEU A 235 -7.98 22.68 26.66
CA LEU A 235 -7.66 22.61 28.08
C LEU A 235 -7.33 23.99 28.67
N ALA A 236 -6.60 24.84 27.95
CA ALA A 236 -6.29 26.21 28.36
C ALA A 236 -7.54 27.11 28.39
N MET A 237 -8.58 26.78 27.63
CA MET A 237 -9.92 27.38 27.68
C MET A 237 -10.82 26.76 28.76
N HIS A 238 -10.25 25.98 29.67
CA HIS A 238 -10.97 25.26 30.74
C HIS A 238 -11.99 24.21 30.25
N ASP A 239 -11.88 23.74 29.00
CA ASP A 239 -12.72 22.68 28.44
C ASP A 239 -11.93 21.35 28.35
N SER A 240 -11.79 20.69 29.50
CA SER A 240 -11.10 19.39 29.61
C SER A 240 -11.81 18.27 28.84
N LEU A 241 -13.14 18.35 28.72
CA LEU A 241 -13.94 17.38 27.98
C LEU A 241 -13.69 17.49 26.47
N ALA A 242 -13.60 18.70 25.91
CA ALA A 242 -13.23 18.89 24.51
C ALA A 242 -11.78 18.46 24.23
N ALA A 243 -10.86 18.70 25.18
CA ALA A 243 -9.49 18.22 25.07
C ALA A 243 -9.43 16.68 25.01
N GLU A 244 -10.11 15.99 25.94
CA GLU A 244 -10.18 14.53 25.93
C GLU A 244 -10.85 13.99 24.66
N ARG A 245 -11.96 14.60 24.23
CA ARG A 245 -12.69 14.20 23.01
C ARG A 245 -11.81 14.30 21.77
N THR A 246 -11.02 15.36 21.65
CA THR A 246 -10.09 15.57 20.52
C THR A 246 -9.02 14.47 20.47
N LEU A 247 -8.43 14.14 21.62
CA LEU A 247 -7.41 13.10 21.71
C LEU A 247 -7.99 11.70 21.47
N ARG A 248 -9.16 11.39 22.05
CA ARG A 248 -9.86 10.11 21.80
C ARG A 248 -10.24 9.94 20.33
N ARG A 249 -10.71 11.00 19.66
CA ARG A 249 -10.97 10.97 18.21
C ARG A 249 -9.70 10.69 17.41
N THR A 250 -8.58 11.29 17.79
CA THR A 250 -7.29 11.03 17.14
C THR A 250 -6.86 9.57 17.28
N LEU A 251 -7.03 9.02 18.47
CA LEU A 251 -6.78 7.62 18.74
C LEU A 251 -7.69 6.69 17.91
N MET A 252 -8.99 7.01 17.79
CA MET A 252 -9.94 6.25 16.96
C MET A 252 -9.54 6.28 15.47
N VAL A 253 -9.20 7.45 14.92
CA VAL A 253 -8.73 7.56 13.53
C VAL A 253 -7.44 6.76 13.31
N GLY A 254 -6.51 6.81 14.27
CA GLY A 254 -5.28 6.03 14.21
C GLY A 254 -5.53 4.52 14.13
N PHE A 255 -6.42 3.98 14.98
CA PHE A 255 -6.81 2.56 14.90
C PHE A 255 -7.52 2.22 13.59
N ALA A 256 -8.41 3.08 13.11
CA ALA A 256 -9.07 2.87 11.83
C ALA A 256 -8.10 2.76 10.65
N ILE A 257 -7.07 3.60 10.64
CA ILE A 257 -6.00 3.53 9.62
C ILE A 257 -5.19 2.24 9.77
N ILE A 258 -4.92 1.78 10.99
CA ILE A 258 -4.22 0.50 11.24
C ILE A 258 -5.07 -0.69 10.75
N ASP A 259 -6.39 -0.65 10.97
CA ASP A 259 -7.26 -1.78 10.66
C ASP A 259 -7.59 -1.86 9.17
N VAL A 260 -7.76 -0.71 8.51
CA VAL A 260 -8.17 -0.59 7.10
C VAL A 260 -6.99 -0.36 6.15
N GLY A 261 -5.83 0.03 6.68
CA GLY A 261 -4.62 0.30 5.92
C GLY A 261 -4.20 -0.88 5.04
N THR A 262 -3.55 -0.56 3.93
CA THR A 262 -3.14 -1.55 2.91
C THR A 262 -1.65 -1.84 2.93
N GLY A 263 -0.86 -1.04 3.64
CA GLY A 263 0.58 -1.31 3.77
C GLY A 263 1.20 -0.78 5.05
N ALA A 264 2.49 -1.11 5.24
CA ALA A 264 3.24 -0.75 6.45
C ALA A 264 3.29 0.76 6.72
N MET A 265 3.25 1.60 5.67
CA MET A 265 3.21 3.06 5.85
C MET A 265 1.89 3.55 6.46
N ASP A 266 0.77 2.93 6.13
CA ASP A 266 -0.52 3.22 6.77
C ASP A 266 -0.48 2.79 8.23
N ALA A 267 0.06 1.59 8.50
CA ALA A 267 0.25 1.09 9.86
C ALA A 267 1.09 2.06 10.70
N LEU A 268 2.19 2.56 10.14
CA LEU A 268 3.08 3.53 10.78
C LEU A 268 2.40 4.89 10.98
N ALA A 269 1.63 5.37 10.00
CA ALA A 269 0.83 6.58 10.11
C ALA A 269 -0.22 6.48 11.22
N GLY A 270 -0.99 5.40 11.25
CA GLY A 270 -1.99 5.13 12.28
C GLY A 270 -1.37 4.93 13.67
N ALA A 271 -0.26 4.20 13.77
CA ALA A 271 0.47 4.03 15.03
C ALA A 271 0.97 5.36 15.60
N THR A 272 1.46 6.26 14.73
CA THR A 272 1.89 7.60 15.14
C THR A 272 0.73 8.42 15.73
N LEU A 273 -0.44 8.38 15.10
CA LEU A 273 -1.64 9.03 15.63
C LEU A 273 -2.04 8.45 17.00
N VAL A 274 -2.04 7.12 17.14
CA VAL A 274 -2.37 6.44 18.41
C VAL A 274 -1.38 6.80 19.51
N ASP A 275 -0.07 6.70 19.25
CA ASP A 275 0.97 6.95 20.24
C ASP A 275 0.93 8.39 20.74
N MET A 276 0.86 9.36 19.82
CA MET A 276 0.79 10.78 20.16
C MET A 276 -0.50 11.13 20.93
N ALA A 277 -1.65 10.61 20.49
CA ALA A 277 -2.92 10.81 21.20
C ALA A 277 -2.91 10.19 22.60
N ARG A 278 -2.31 9.01 22.75
CA ARG A 278 -2.15 8.33 24.05
C ARG A 278 -1.28 9.14 24.99
N ASP A 279 -0.13 9.63 24.52
CA ASP A 279 0.76 10.47 25.32
C ASP A 279 0.06 11.76 25.75
N GLY A 280 -0.74 12.37 24.86
CA GLY A 280 -1.60 13.51 25.17
C GLY A 280 -2.66 13.20 26.24
N LEU A 281 -3.35 12.04 26.13
CA LEU A 281 -4.34 11.61 27.13
C LEU A 281 -3.70 11.37 28.50
N GLN A 282 -2.48 10.84 28.51
CA GLN A 282 -1.75 10.63 29.76
C GLN A 282 -1.32 11.96 30.37
N GLN A 283 -0.85 12.94 29.59
CA GLN A 283 -0.60 14.30 30.07
C GLN A 283 -1.88 14.92 30.66
N LEU A 284 -3.02 14.75 29.98
CA LEU A 284 -4.33 15.23 30.44
C LEU A 284 -4.81 14.58 31.75
N ARG A 285 -4.40 13.33 32.05
CA ARG A 285 -4.84 12.58 33.24
C ARG A 285 -3.87 12.59 34.43
N ALA A 286 -2.59 12.90 34.23
CA ALA A 286 -1.59 12.93 35.29
C ALA A 286 -1.22 14.38 35.65
N PRO A 287 -1.99 15.05 36.53
CA PRO A 287 -1.76 16.44 36.88
C PRO A 287 -0.48 16.71 37.67
N ASP A 288 -0.10 15.80 38.58
CA ASP A 288 0.76 16.23 39.70
C ASP A 288 2.14 15.53 39.80
N SER A 289 2.57 14.74 38.82
CA SER A 289 3.99 14.38 38.76
C SER A 289 4.51 14.08 37.34
N PRO A 290 5.51 14.86 36.86
CA PRO A 290 6.29 14.51 35.67
C PRO A 290 7.00 13.16 35.85
N ALA A 291 7.31 12.75 37.09
CA ALA A 291 7.89 11.45 37.41
C ALA A 291 6.93 10.28 37.16
N ALA A 292 5.63 10.43 37.44
CA ALA A 292 4.63 9.41 37.06
C ALA A 292 4.41 9.34 35.53
N SER A 293 4.97 10.28 34.76
CA SER A 293 5.05 10.14 33.31
C SER A 293 6.13 9.21 32.79
N MET A 294 7.19 8.99 33.58
CA MET A 294 8.32 8.17 33.18
C MET A 294 8.16 6.69 33.55
N ASN A 295 7.39 6.35 34.59
CA ASN A 295 7.12 4.95 35.00
C ASN A 295 5.98 4.25 34.24
N ARG A 296 5.64 4.72 33.03
CA ARG A 296 4.42 4.33 32.28
C ARG A 296 4.57 3.07 31.41
N THR A 297 4.75 1.92 32.04
CA THR A 297 4.33 0.61 31.52
C THR A 297 2.82 0.50 31.75
N SER A 298 1.93 0.44 30.74
CA SER A 298 1.34 -0.87 30.37
C SER A 298 0.37 -0.82 29.18
N LEU A 299 0.07 0.33 28.57
CA LEU A 299 -0.62 0.28 27.28
C LEU A 299 0.40 -0.26 26.29
N ALA A 300 0.19 -1.48 25.81
CA ALA A 300 1.07 -2.10 24.84
C ALA A 300 1.25 -1.12 23.68
N ARG A 301 2.47 -0.58 23.50
CA ARG A 301 2.77 0.13 22.25
C ARG A 301 2.51 -0.87 21.13
N PRO A 302 1.85 -0.47 20.03
CA PRO A 302 1.81 -1.32 18.85
C PRO A 302 3.24 -1.78 18.57
N ARG A 303 3.48 -3.08 18.36
CA ARG A 303 4.82 -3.61 18.13
C ARG A 303 5.34 -3.10 16.79
N MET A 304 5.86 -1.88 16.79
CA MET A 304 6.54 -1.26 15.67
C MET A 304 7.88 -1.94 15.37
N ALA A 305 8.37 -2.78 16.30
CA ALA A 305 9.53 -3.63 16.11
C ALA A 305 9.46 -4.47 14.83
N PHE A 306 8.26 -4.87 14.38
CA PHE A 306 8.11 -5.57 13.10
C PHE A 306 8.39 -4.65 11.90
N ILE A 307 7.89 -3.40 11.93
CA ILE A 307 8.14 -2.41 10.87
C ILE A 307 9.61 -2.01 10.88
N GLU A 308 10.18 -1.78 12.05
CA GLU A 308 11.60 -1.46 12.22
C GLU A 308 12.48 -2.62 11.75
N SER A 309 12.13 -3.87 12.09
CA SER A 309 12.80 -5.06 11.57
C SER A 309 12.71 -5.12 10.04
N MET A 310 11.52 -4.93 9.46
CA MET A 310 11.32 -4.94 8.01
C MET A 310 12.08 -3.81 7.30
N MET A 311 12.20 -2.64 7.93
CA MET A 311 12.97 -1.51 7.40
C MET A 311 14.47 -1.70 7.55
N ASN A 312 14.91 -2.35 8.63
CA ASN A 312 16.31 -2.63 8.95
C ASN A 312 16.79 -3.94 8.33
N GLN A 313 15.93 -4.70 7.65
CA GLN A 313 16.31 -5.85 6.85
C GLN A 313 17.30 -5.37 5.78
N SER A 314 18.57 -5.70 6.01
CA SER A 314 19.64 -5.44 5.06
C SER A 314 19.40 -6.25 3.77
N ALA A 315 19.96 -5.78 2.66
CA ALA A 315 20.00 -6.53 1.40
C ALA A 315 20.69 -7.91 1.53
N GLU A 316 21.33 -8.20 2.66
CA GLU A 316 22.08 -9.42 2.94
C GLU A 316 21.23 -10.51 3.62
N THR A 317 19.99 -10.23 4.04
CA THR A 317 19.14 -11.24 4.68
C THR A 317 18.85 -12.39 3.70
N PRO A 318 19.25 -13.64 3.99
CA PRO A 318 19.02 -14.75 3.10
C PRO A 318 17.53 -14.93 2.80
N THR A 319 17.15 -15.11 1.53
CA THR A 319 15.74 -15.24 1.09
C THR A 319 14.94 -16.27 1.90
N ARG A 320 15.57 -17.38 2.31
CA ARG A 320 14.93 -18.41 3.13
C ARG A 320 14.59 -17.92 4.53
N GLN A 321 15.46 -17.12 5.15
CA GLN A 321 15.21 -16.52 6.45
C GLN A 321 14.08 -15.50 6.33
N LEU A 322 14.16 -14.59 5.36
CA LEU A 322 13.11 -13.61 5.09
C LEU A 322 11.74 -14.28 4.89
N ARG A 323 11.70 -15.37 4.10
CA ARG A 323 10.46 -16.12 3.86
C ARG A 323 9.86 -16.68 5.15
N ARG A 324 10.68 -17.20 6.07
CA ARG A 324 10.21 -17.69 7.38
C ARG A 324 9.66 -16.55 8.22
N GLU A 325 10.41 -15.45 8.35
CA GLU A 325 9.98 -14.27 9.09
C GLU A 325 8.64 -13.72 8.56
N LEU A 326 8.46 -13.68 7.24
CA LEU A 326 7.21 -13.26 6.61
C LEU A 326 6.08 -14.26 6.87
N THR A 327 6.32 -15.56 6.79
CA THR A 327 5.33 -16.59 7.14
C THR A 327 4.89 -16.45 8.60
N ASP A 328 5.84 -16.30 9.52
CA ASP A 328 5.58 -16.14 10.95
C ASP A 328 4.75 -14.88 11.20
N ALA A 329 5.11 -13.76 10.56
CA ALA A 329 4.37 -12.51 10.66
C ALA A 329 2.95 -12.60 10.11
N VAL A 330 2.71 -13.33 9.01
CA VAL A 330 1.35 -13.54 8.48
C VAL A 330 0.48 -14.31 9.49
N SER A 331 1.07 -15.27 10.20
CA SER A 331 0.39 -16.10 11.19
C SER A 331 0.28 -15.49 12.59
N ASP A 332 1.06 -14.45 12.90
CA ASP A 332 1.06 -13.79 14.22
C ASP A 332 -0.22 -12.96 14.44
N SER A 333 -1.13 -13.46 15.27
CA SER A 333 -2.37 -12.76 15.64
C SER A 333 -2.15 -11.52 16.51
N THR A 334 -0.94 -11.33 17.06
CA THR A 334 -0.58 -10.13 17.83
C THR A 334 -0.19 -8.96 16.94
N LEU A 335 0.08 -9.21 15.65
CA LEU A 335 0.35 -8.16 14.68
C LEU A 335 -0.96 -7.55 14.14
N PRO A 336 -1.01 -6.22 13.97
CA PRO A 336 -2.09 -5.56 13.26
C PRO A 336 -2.34 -6.17 11.88
N ARG A 337 -3.63 -6.24 11.50
CA ARG A 337 -4.10 -6.80 10.23
C ARG A 337 -3.33 -6.28 9.02
N VAL A 338 -3.13 -4.96 8.92
CA VAL A 338 -2.37 -4.32 7.83
C VAL A 338 -0.93 -4.86 7.70
N LEU A 339 -0.26 -5.16 8.82
CA LEU A 339 1.11 -5.68 8.80
C LEU A 339 1.14 -7.14 8.36
N ARG A 340 0.12 -7.91 8.75
CA ARG A 340 -0.05 -9.30 8.29
C ARG A 340 -0.34 -9.35 6.78
N LEU A 341 -1.17 -8.44 6.26
CA LEU A 341 -1.44 -8.31 4.82
C LEU A 341 -0.19 -7.85 4.04
N GLN A 342 0.57 -6.89 4.57
CA GLN A 342 1.85 -6.46 3.98
C GLN A 342 2.88 -7.60 3.97
N ALA A 343 2.97 -8.37 5.06
CA ALA A 343 3.85 -9.53 5.14
C ALA A 343 3.45 -10.59 4.10
N LEU A 344 2.15 -10.83 3.93
CA LEU A 344 1.62 -11.74 2.92
C LEU A 344 1.94 -11.28 1.50
N GLN A 345 1.77 -9.99 1.20
CA GLN A 345 2.17 -9.42 -0.08
C GLN A 345 3.66 -9.64 -0.31
N SER A 346 4.49 -9.31 0.68
CA SER A 346 5.95 -9.49 0.62
C SER A 346 6.35 -10.96 0.48
N LEU A 347 5.59 -11.88 1.06
CA LEU A 347 5.81 -13.33 0.97
C LEU A 347 5.62 -13.83 -0.46
N VAL A 348 4.52 -13.44 -1.13
CA VAL A 348 4.30 -13.72 -2.56
C VAL A 348 5.46 -13.18 -3.39
N LEU A 349 5.94 -12.01 -3.00
CA LEU A 349 7.00 -11.35 -3.70
C LEU A 349 8.33 -12.16 -3.66
N THR A 350 8.63 -12.87 -2.56
CA THR A 350 9.84 -13.73 -2.44
C THR A 350 9.88 -14.92 -3.39
N THR A 351 8.78 -15.20 -4.09
CA THR A 351 8.71 -16.37 -4.99
C THR A 351 9.49 -16.21 -6.28
N CYS A 352 9.88 -14.99 -6.63
CA CYS A 352 10.74 -14.71 -7.77
C CYS A 352 12.24 -14.72 -7.43
N ASP A 353 12.58 -14.83 -6.15
CA ASP A 353 13.97 -14.74 -5.69
C ASP A 353 14.69 -16.10 -5.73
N GLU A 354 13.94 -17.20 -5.84
CA GLU A 354 14.48 -18.56 -5.94
C GLU A 354 14.09 -19.18 -7.30
N VAL A 355 15.08 -19.76 -7.99
CA VAL A 355 14.88 -20.37 -9.33
C VAL A 355 13.77 -21.42 -9.28
N ARG A 356 13.80 -22.29 -8.27
CA ARG A 356 12.79 -23.35 -8.09
C ARG A 356 11.37 -22.78 -8.01
N THR A 357 11.15 -21.74 -7.20
CA THR A 357 9.82 -21.14 -7.06
C THR A 357 9.43 -20.30 -8.27
N SER A 358 10.39 -19.83 -9.06
CA SER A 358 10.16 -19.13 -10.33
C SER A 358 9.66 -20.08 -11.43
N PHE A 359 10.08 -21.34 -11.43
CA PHE A 359 9.61 -22.35 -12.39
C PHE A 359 8.36 -23.09 -11.90
N PHE A 360 8.35 -23.56 -10.66
CA PHE A 360 7.31 -24.46 -10.15
C PHE A 360 6.23 -23.77 -9.33
N GLY A 361 6.34 -22.47 -9.10
CA GLY A 361 5.40 -21.73 -8.28
C GLY A 361 5.70 -21.78 -6.79
N ALA A 362 4.71 -21.37 -6.01
CA ALA A 362 4.72 -21.43 -4.55
C ALA A 362 4.91 -22.86 -4.02
N ASN A 363 5.74 -23.02 -2.99
CA ASN A 363 5.83 -24.28 -2.25
C ASN A 363 4.51 -24.55 -1.47
N ALA A 364 4.36 -25.78 -0.98
CA ALA A 364 3.14 -26.20 -0.25
C ALA A 364 2.93 -25.36 1.01
N ASP A 365 4.01 -25.07 1.76
CA ASP A 365 3.95 -24.27 2.98
C ASP A 365 3.38 -22.88 2.72
N MET A 366 3.88 -22.17 1.70
CA MET A 366 3.41 -20.81 1.41
C MET A 366 1.97 -20.80 0.91
N ARG A 367 1.53 -21.81 0.16
CA ARG A 367 0.11 -21.97 -0.20
C ARG A 367 -0.76 -22.22 1.04
N ALA A 368 -0.30 -23.05 1.97
CA ALA A 368 -0.99 -23.28 3.23
C ALA A 368 -1.07 -22.01 4.08
N THR A 369 0.02 -21.24 4.17
CA THR A 369 0.04 -19.93 4.84
C THR A 369 -0.95 -18.95 4.21
N VAL A 370 -0.97 -18.83 2.88
CA VAL A 370 -1.92 -17.94 2.19
C VAL A 370 -3.36 -18.38 2.43
N HIS A 371 -3.65 -19.67 2.37
CA HIS A 371 -4.99 -20.19 2.64
C HIS A 371 -5.44 -19.94 4.09
N ALA A 372 -4.56 -20.18 5.07
CA ALA A 372 -4.83 -19.87 6.48
C ALA A 372 -5.00 -18.36 6.72
N ALA A 373 -4.20 -17.53 6.05
CA ALA A 373 -4.34 -16.08 6.08
C ALA A 373 -5.69 -15.64 5.48
N ARG A 374 -6.12 -16.25 4.36
CA ARG A 374 -7.42 -15.99 3.74
C ARG A 374 -8.56 -16.26 4.71
N GLN A 375 -8.49 -17.33 5.49
CA GLN A 375 -9.52 -17.65 6.47
C GLN A 375 -9.56 -16.68 7.66
N THR A 376 -8.43 -16.06 8.02
CA THR A 376 -8.31 -15.25 9.25
C THR A 376 -8.30 -13.74 9.01
N LEU A 377 -7.91 -13.28 7.82
CA LEU A 377 -7.72 -11.87 7.50
C LEU A 377 -8.79 -11.27 6.58
N THR A 378 -9.57 -12.12 5.92
CA THR A 378 -10.64 -11.69 5.01
C THR A 378 -11.84 -11.22 5.82
N GLN A 379 -12.10 -9.91 5.82
CA GLN A 379 -13.21 -9.25 6.50
C GLN A 379 -14.13 -8.51 5.52
N THR A 380 -13.60 -8.07 4.38
CA THR A 380 -14.31 -7.25 3.40
C THR A 380 -14.33 -7.91 2.01
N PRO A 381 -15.26 -7.53 1.11
CA PRO A 381 -15.23 -7.95 -0.29
C PRO A 381 -13.92 -7.61 -1.01
N ALA A 382 -13.28 -6.50 -0.65
CA ALA A 382 -11.98 -6.12 -1.21
C ALA A 382 -10.87 -7.09 -0.80
N ASP A 383 -10.96 -7.68 0.40
CA ASP A 383 -10.00 -8.68 0.85
C ASP A 383 -10.11 -9.96 0.04
N HIS A 384 -11.33 -10.38 -0.33
CA HIS A 384 -11.50 -11.53 -1.21
C HIS A 384 -10.80 -11.31 -2.55
N VAL A 385 -10.96 -10.13 -3.16
CA VAL A 385 -10.27 -9.76 -4.41
C VAL A 385 -8.76 -9.72 -4.23
N PHE A 386 -8.28 -9.19 -3.09
CA PHE A 386 -6.86 -9.20 -2.75
C PHE A 386 -6.33 -10.63 -2.65
N PHE A 387 -7.00 -11.53 -1.93
CA PHE A 387 -6.61 -12.92 -1.81
C PHE A 387 -6.67 -13.67 -3.14
N ASP A 388 -7.65 -13.39 -3.99
CA ASP A 388 -7.71 -13.95 -5.34
C ASP A 388 -6.51 -13.49 -6.19
N ALA A 389 -6.10 -12.23 -6.07
CA ALA A 389 -4.90 -11.70 -6.75
C ALA A 389 -3.60 -12.31 -6.20
N ILE A 390 -3.53 -12.55 -4.88
CA ILE A 390 -2.43 -13.25 -4.22
C ILE A 390 -2.36 -14.69 -4.74
N ASP A 391 -3.47 -15.43 -4.73
CA ASP A 391 -3.55 -16.81 -5.22
C ASP A 391 -3.15 -16.91 -6.71
N ALA A 392 -3.64 -16.00 -7.55
CA ALA A 392 -3.24 -15.91 -8.96
C ALA A 392 -1.73 -15.64 -9.09
N SER A 393 -1.16 -14.82 -8.22
CA SER A 393 0.28 -14.53 -8.19
C SER A 393 1.12 -15.73 -7.72
N LEU A 394 0.59 -16.57 -6.84
CA LEU A 394 1.25 -17.81 -6.40
C LEU A 394 1.41 -18.82 -7.53
N THR A 395 0.50 -18.85 -8.50
CA THR A 395 0.56 -19.71 -9.69
C THR A 395 1.30 -19.02 -10.83
N GLN A 396 0.85 -17.85 -11.23
CA GLN A 396 1.29 -17.18 -12.46
C GLN A 396 2.50 -16.27 -12.27
N GLY A 397 2.96 -16.05 -11.04
CA GLY A 397 3.93 -15.03 -10.69
C GLY A 397 3.27 -13.69 -10.38
N PRO A 398 3.89 -12.85 -9.54
CA PRO A 398 3.34 -11.55 -9.16
C PRO A 398 3.07 -10.73 -10.41
N ALA A 399 1.84 -10.23 -10.56
CA ALA A 399 1.58 -9.17 -11.52
C ALA A 399 2.53 -8.01 -11.22
N THR A 400 3.02 -7.32 -12.27
CA THR A 400 3.85 -6.11 -12.14
C THR A 400 3.35 -5.23 -10.99
N PRO A 401 4.25 -4.69 -10.14
CA PRO A 401 3.87 -4.17 -8.84
C PRO A 401 2.69 -3.21 -8.97
N LEU A 402 1.60 -3.56 -8.30
CA LEU A 402 0.39 -2.74 -8.16
C LEU A 402 0.70 -1.34 -7.65
N VAL A 403 1.83 -1.20 -6.95
CA VAL A 403 2.43 0.07 -6.57
C VAL A 403 3.67 0.29 -7.43
N THR A 404 3.48 0.74 -8.66
CA THR A 404 4.52 1.58 -9.27
C THR A 404 4.53 2.85 -8.44
N THR A 405 5.41 2.92 -7.44
CA THR A 405 5.90 4.23 -7.05
C THR A 405 6.35 4.86 -8.37
N PRO A 406 5.89 6.08 -8.72
CA PRO A 406 6.34 6.75 -9.92
C PRO A 406 7.80 7.11 -9.69
N ALA A 407 8.70 6.13 -9.67
CA ALA A 407 10.09 6.36 -9.92
C ALA A 407 10.07 7.01 -11.31
N GLY A 408 10.33 8.33 -11.33
CA GLY A 408 10.41 9.11 -12.56
C GLY A 408 11.25 8.33 -13.56
N PRO A 409 10.94 8.39 -14.86
CA PRO A 409 11.30 7.40 -15.86
C PRO A 409 12.76 6.99 -15.74
N ALA A 410 13.02 6.00 -14.88
CA ALA A 410 14.32 5.36 -14.79
C ALA A 410 14.40 4.67 -16.13
N ALA A 411 15.32 5.14 -16.97
CA ALA A 411 15.39 4.77 -18.36
C ALA A 411 15.50 3.25 -18.44
N VAL A 412 14.38 2.58 -18.75
CA VAL A 412 14.36 1.14 -19.02
C VAL A 412 15.36 0.95 -20.13
N THR A 413 16.47 0.30 -19.80
CA THR A 413 17.59 0.22 -20.72
C THR A 413 17.18 -0.64 -21.91
N THR A 414 17.81 -0.46 -23.07
CA THR A 414 17.61 -1.35 -24.22
C THR A 414 17.89 -2.81 -23.83
N THR A 415 18.83 -3.03 -22.91
CA THR A 415 19.12 -4.33 -22.29
C THR A 415 17.94 -4.89 -21.48
N ASP A 416 17.24 -4.09 -20.67
CA ASP A 416 16.07 -4.57 -19.91
C ASP A 416 14.93 -4.98 -20.84
N LYS A 417 14.73 -4.23 -21.94
CA LYS A 417 13.75 -4.58 -22.98
C LYS A 417 14.10 -5.92 -23.64
N ALA A 418 15.37 -6.13 -24.00
CA ALA A 418 15.83 -7.39 -24.57
C ALA A 418 15.60 -8.58 -23.62
N TRP A 419 15.95 -8.43 -22.34
CA TRP A 419 15.72 -9.48 -21.34
C TRP A 419 14.24 -9.79 -21.12
N SER A 420 13.38 -8.76 -21.10
CA SER A 420 11.94 -8.96 -20.99
C SER A 420 11.36 -9.73 -22.18
N ALA A 421 11.78 -9.43 -23.41
CA ALA A 421 11.36 -10.15 -24.61
C ALA A 421 11.82 -11.62 -24.61
N VAL A 422 13.07 -11.87 -24.19
CA VAL A 422 13.60 -13.25 -24.06
C VAL A 422 12.81 -14.03 -23.00
N ALA A 423 12.45 -13.39 -21.89
CA ALA A 423 11.62 -14.00 -20.85
C ALA A 423 10.20 -14.32 -21.33
N ASP A 424 9.59 -13.47 -22.17
CA ASP A 424 8.28 -13.72 -22.77
C ASP A 424 8.32 -14.92 -23.74
N VAL A 425 9.37 -15.05 -24.56
CA VAL A 425 9.56 -16.21 -25.45
C VAL A 425 9.72 -17.49 -24.64
N VAL A 426 10.55 -17.50 -23.60
CA VAL A 426 10.72 -18.68 -22.75
C VAL A 426 9.42 -19.03 -22.05
N ALA A 427 8.73 -18.05 -21.47
CA ALA A 427 7.42 -18.25 -20.86
C ALA A 427 6.39 -18.87 -21.83
N TRP A 428 6.41 -18.47 -23.10
CA TRP A 428 5.55 -19.04 -24.13
C TRP A 428 5.92 -20.50 -24.46
N VAL A 429 7.21 -20.78 -24.68
CA VAL A 429 7.70 -22.13 -25.00
C VAL A 429 7.44 -23.12 -23.86
N THR A 430 7.70 -22.71 -22.62
CA THR A 430 7.53 -23.56 -21.44
C THR A 430 6.09 -23.54 -20.90
N ARG A 431 5.20 -22.74 -21.51
CA ARG A 431 3.84 -22.47 -21.02
C ARG A 431 3.81 -22.04 -19.55
N THR A 432 4.80 -21.27 -19.13
CA THR A 432 4.98 -20.80 -17.75
C THR A 432 5.05 -19.26 -17.73
N PRO A 433 3.91 -18.54 -17.69
CA PRO A 433 3.89 -17.06 -17.71
C PRO A 433 4.68 -16.42 -16.55
N ARG A 434 4.93 -17.20 -15.51
CA ARG A 434 5.71 -16.86 -14.33
C ARG A 434 7.14 -16.44 -14.63
N ILE A 435 7.81 -17.08 -15.58
CA ILE A 435 9.20 -16.77 -15.93
C ILE A 435 9.31 -15.32 -16.41
N ALA A 436 8.39 -14.92 -17.30
CA ALA A 436 8.30 -13.55 -17.79
C ALA A 436 8.04 -12.54 -16.68
N ARG A 437 7.08 -12.82 -15.79
CA ARG A 437 6.73 -11.92 -14.67
C ARG A 437 7.86 -11.76 -13.66
N CYS A 438 8.50 -12.87 -13.24
CA CYS A 438 9.62 -12.83 -12.31
C CYS A 438 10.86 -12.16 -12.93
N THR A 439 11.13 -12.37 -14.22
CA THR A 439 12.25 -11.69 -14.89
C THR A 439 12.02 -10.19 -14.97
N ARG A 440 10.83 -9.74 -15.40
CA ARG A 440 10.47 -8.31 -15.43
C ARG A 440 10.63 -7.65 -14.08
N ARG A 441 10.22 -8.35 -13.02
CA ARG A 441 10.40 -7.86 -11.65
C ARG A 441 11.87 -7.76 -11.26
N ALA A 442 12.68 -8.80 -11.52
CA ALA A 442 14.10 -8.78 -11.21
C ALA A 442 14.83 -7.62 -11.89
N LEU A 443 14.39 -7.22 -13.09
CA LEU A 443 14.88 -6.04 -13.81
C LEU A 443 14.44 -4.73 -13.14
N GLN A 444 13.24 -4.66 -12.56
CA GLN A 444 12.74 -3.45 -11.85
C GLN A 444 13.42 -3.20 -10.49
N THR A 445 14.00 -4.24 -9.89
CA THR A 445 14.69 -4.14 -8.59
C THR A 445 16.19 -3.84 -8.71
N ARG A 446 16.74 -3.86 -9.93
CA ARG A 446 18.10 -3.38 -10.21
C ARG A 446 18.12 -1.86 -10.26
#